data_AF-A0A9D1MF02-F1
#
_entry.id   AF-A0A9D1MF02-F1
#
_cell.length_a   1.000
_cell.length_b   1.000
_cell.length_c   1.000
_cell.angle_alpha   90.00
_cell.angle_beta   90.00
_cell.angle_gamma   90.00
#
_symmetry.space_group_name_H-M   'P 1'
#
loop_
_entity.id
_entity.type
_entity.pdbx_description
1 polymer ?
#
loop_
_entity_poly.entity_id
_entity_poly.type
_entity_poly.pdbx_seq_one_letter_code
_entity_poly.pdbx_strand_id
1 'polypeptide(L)'
;MTPEKIVLIVLCVLLAVFLVALVILGLKLRNIRKAAEQKEERADQVKIVKGVRYSKEDAILDAEGMNVTHLPGDFLLSRGEVYVADRKGKLLPGVYTVLSADGNDRNFKLRVGGLVKNFSHGEKIVVGEGDEISAVSANVLLR
;
A
#
# COMPACT_ATOMS: atom_id res chain seq x y z
N MET A 1 43.70 48.42 26.09
CA MET A 1 43.18 47.03 26.19
C MET A 1 44.37 46.13 26.48
N THR A 2 44.36 45.32 27.54
CA THR A 2 45.53 44.49 27.89
C THR A 2 45.65 43.32 26.91
N PRO A 3 46.88 42.90 26.55
CA PRO A 3 47.10 41.83 25.57
C PRO A 3 46.40 40.52 25.97
N GLU A 4 46.32 40.23 27.26
CA GLU A 4 45.58 39.10 27.82
C GLU A 4 44.08 39.13 27.50
N LYS A 5 43.45 40.30 27.56
CA LYS A 5 42.01 40.46 27.22
C LYS A 5 41.76 40.28 25.72
N ILE A 6 42.71 40.69 24.88
CA ILE A 6 42.62 40.49 23.43
C ILE A 6 42.69 38.99 23.11
N VAL A 7 43.64 38.26 23.71
CA VAL A 7 43.75 36.81 23.55
C VAL A 7 42.49 36.08 24.03
N LEU A 8 41.92 36.50 25.15
CA LEU A 8 40.71 35.88 25.71
C LEU A 8 39.47 36.10 24.82
N ILE A 9 39.34 37.30 24.22
CA ILE A 9 38.25 37.60 23.27
C ILE A 9 38.41 36.78 21.99
N VAL A 10 39.62 36.68 21.44
CA VAL A 10 39.90 35.88 20.25
C VAL A 10 39.60 34.40 20.50
N LEU A 11 39.96 33.88 21.67
CA LEU A 11 39.65 32.50 22.08
C LEU A 11 38.14 32.26 22.18
N CYS A 12 37.39 33.19 22.78
CA CYS A 12 35.93 33.09 22.89
C CYS A 12 35.25 33.09 21.51
N VAL A 13 35.72 33.92 20.58
CA VAL A 13 35.19 33.97 19.20
C VAL A 13 35.48 32.66 18.47
N LEU A 14 36.69 32.11 18.60
CA LEU A 14 37.06 30.82 18.01
C LEU A 14 36.21 29.67 18.57
N LEU A 15 35.96 29.66 19.89
CA LEU A 15 35.10 28.66 20.52
C LEU A 15 33.64 28.75 20.06
N ALA A 16 33.11 29.97 19.89
CA ALA A 16 31.76 30.16 19.39
C ALA A 16 31.60 29.65 17.94
N VAL A 17 32.57 29.94 17.07
CA VAL A 17 32.58 29.43 15.68
C VAL A 17 32.70 27.91 15.67
N PHE A 18 33.53 27.34 16.53
CA PHE A 18 33.70 25.89 16.66
C PHE A 18 32.40 25.20 17.11
N LEU A 19 31.69 25.76 18.09
CA LEU A 19 30.40 25.23 18.54
C LEU A 19 29.35 25.25 17.43
N VAL A 20 29.27 26.34 16.65
CA VAL A 20 28.34 26.42 15.51
C VAL A 20 28.68 25.36 14.44
N ALA A 21 29.95 25.14 14.16
CA ALA A 21 30.39 24.10 13.23
C ALA A 21 30.01 22.69 13.72
N LEU A 22 30.14 22.40 15.03
CA LEU A 22 29.72 21.12 15.61
C LEU A 22 28.20 20.91 15.53
N VAL A 23 27.39 21.95 15.73
CA VAL A 23 25.93 21.88 15.59
C VAL A 23 25.54 21.56 14.14
N ILE A 24 26.15 22.24 13.16
CA ILE A 24 25.90 21.99 11.74
C ILE A 24 26.32 20.57 11.35
N LEU A 25 27.47 20.10 11.82
CA LEU A 25 27.96 18.75 11.58
C LEU A 25 27.03 17.70 12.22
N GLY A 26 26.56 17.93 13.45
CA GLY A 26 25.60 17.07 14.15
C GLY A 26 24.25 16.98 13.43
N LEU A 27 23.75 18.09 12.89
CA LEU A 27 22.53 18.12 12.07
C LEU A 27 22.73 17.38 10.74
N LYS A 28 23.87 17.56 10.08
CA LYS A 28 24.21 16.86 8.83
C LYS A 28 24.37 15.34 9.06
N LEU A 29 25.02 14.94 10.14
CA LEU A 29 25.15 13.54 10.56
C LEU A 29 23.79 12.93 10.93
N ARG A 30 22.90 13.67 11.60
CA ARG A 30 21.52 13.22 11.85
C ARG A 30 20.73 13.04 10.55
N ASN A 31 20.89 13.94 9.58
CA ASN A 31 20.20 13.83 8.30
C ASN A 31 20.75 12.68 7.45
N ILE A 32 22.06 12.43 7.48
CA ILE A 32 22.68 11.26 6.83
C ILE A 32 22.25 9.97 7.51
N ARG A 33 22.17 9.92 8.85
CA ARG A 33 21.64 8.76 9.58
C ARG A 33 20.17 8.51 9.27
N LYS A 34 19.32 9.54 9.21
CA LYS A 34 17.93 9.40 8.74
C LYS A 34 17.84 8.95 7.29
N ALA A 35 18.73 9.43 6.43
CA ALA A 35 18.80 9.00 5.03
C ALA A 35 19.36 7.57 4.88
N ALA A 36 20.24 7.13 5.79
CA ALA A 36 20.80 5.78 5.84
C ALA A 36 19.82 4.79 6.48
N GLU A 37 19.07 5.17 7.51
CA GLU A 37 17.91 4.43 8.03
C GLU A 37 16.85 4.29 6.92
N GLN A 38 16.57 5.35 6.15
CA GLN A 38 15.73 5.27 4.93
C GLN A 38 16.36 4.49 3.76
N LYS A 39 17.66 4.19 3.77
CA LYS A 39 18.35 3.42 2.72
C LYS A 39 18.58 1.96 3.10
N GLU A 40 18.74 1.65 4.39
CA GLU A 40 18.72 0.29 4.93
C GLU A 40 17.27 -0.24 5.00
N GLU A 41 16.27 0.61 5.22
CA GLU A 41 14.85 0.28 5.02
C GLU A 41 14.51 0.03 3.52
N ARG A 42 15.41 0.37 2.59
CA ARG A 42 15.28 0.09 1.14
C ARG A 42 15.93 -1.20 0.67
N ALA A 43 16.56 -1.97 1.56
CA ALA A 43 17.25 -3.19 1.15
C ALA A 43 16.62 -4.50 1.66
N ASP A 44 15.77 -4.50 2.69
CA ASP A 44 15.31 -5.80 3.23
C ASP A 44 14.01 -5.85 4.05
N GLN A 45 13.00 -4.99 3.81
CA GLN A 45 11.83 -4.96 4.71
C GLN A 45 10.49 -5.08 4.01
N VAL A 46 10.10 -6.34 3.80
CA VAL A 46 8.72 -6.80 3.59
C VAL A 46 7.84 -6.27 4.72
N LYS A 47 6.92 -5.35 4.39
CA LYS A 47 5.91 -4.88 5.34
C LYS A 47 4.80 -5.92 5.44
N ILE A 48 4.81 -6.72 6.51
CA ILE A 48 3.69 -7.57 6.90
C ILE A 48 2.75 -6.71 7.75
N VAL A 49 1.58 -6.39 7.22
CA VAL A 49 0.51 -5.71 7.98
C VAL A 49 -0.61 -6.72 8.19
N LYS A 50 -0.90 -7.04 9.45
CA LYS A 50 -1.97 -7.98 9.88
C LYS A 50 -1.95 -9.35 9.17
N GLY A 51 -0.76 -9.92 8.97
CA GLY A 51 -0.59 -11.29 8.45
C GLY A 51 -0.67 -11.43 6.93
N VAL A 52 -0.81 -10.34 6.16
CA VAL A 52 -0.83 -10.35 4.70
C VAL A 52 0.36 -9.56 4.14
N ARG A 53 1.07 -10.15 3.17
CA ARG A 53 2.26 -9.58 2.52
C ARG A 53 1.83 -8.65 1.37
N TYR A 54 2.41 -7.45 1.31
CA TYR A 54 2.28 -6.53 0.18
C TYR A 54 3.66 -6.30 -0.45
N SER A 55 3.77 -6.51 -1.76
CA SER A 55 4.87 -6.01 -2.59
C SER A 55 4.49 -4.61 -3.11
N LYS A 56 5.43 -3.66 -3.11
CA LYS A 56 5.18 -2.28 -3.57
C LYS A 56 6.16 -1.82 -4.65
N GLU A 57 6.15 -2.53 -5.77
CA GLU A 57 6.47 -2.08 -7.14
C GLU A 57 5.59 -3.01 -8.00
N ASP A 58 4.48 -2.58 -8.60
CA ASP A 58 4.43 -1.68 -9.73
C ASP A 58 3.19 -0.80 -9.70
N ALA A 59 3.39 0.44 -10.14
CA ALA A 59 2.32 1.32 -10.56
C ALA A 59 1.46 0.60 -11.62
N ILE A 60 0.15 0.79 -11.48
CA ILE A 60 -0.92 0.69 -12.48
C ILE A 60 -0.39 0.43 -13.90
N LEU A 61 -0.93 -0.56 -14.61
CA LEU A 61 -1.56 -0.32 -15.93
C LEU A 61 -2.29 -1.56 -16.45
N ASP A 62 -3.54 -1.35 -16.86
CA ASP A 62 -4.29 -2.26 -17.71
C ASP A 62 -4.06 -1.90 -19.18
N ALA A 63 -4.00 -2.94 -19.99
CA ALA A 63 -4.31 -2.97 -21.42
C ALA A 63 -4.26 -4.43 -21.87
N GLU A 64 -3.37 -5.26 -21.31
CA GLU A 64 -3.33 -6.73 -21.48
C GLU A 64 -2.31 -7.46 -20.52
N GLY A 65 -1.72 -6.83 -19.50
CA GLY A 65 -0.66 -7.44 -18.65
C GLY A 65 -0.90 -7.22 -17.15
N MET A 66 -1.38 -8.24 -16.46
CA MET A 66 -2.17 -8.14 -15.24
C MET A 66 -1.32 -8.34 -13.96
N ASN A 67 -1.40 -7.39 -13.01
CA ASN A 67 -0.86 -7.52 -11.65
C ASN A 67 -1.79 -6.76 -10.66
N VAL A 68 -2.56 -7.51 -9.86
CA VAL A 68 -3.63 -6.96 -9.01
C VAL A 68 -3.18 -6.94 -7.57
N THR A 69 -2.80 -5.77 -7.07
CA THR A 69 -2.55 -5.59 -5.62
C THR A 69 -3.88 -5.34 -4.91
N HIS A 70 -4.18 -6.13 -3.88
CA HIS A 70 -5.34 -5.92 -3.00
C HIS A 70 -5.30 -4.49 -2.42
N LEU A 71 -6.31 -3.67 -2.67
CA LEU A 71 -6.43 -2.35 -2.06
C LEU A 71 -7.31 -2.42 -0.79
N PRO A 72 -7.04 -1.57 0.22
CA PRO A 72 -7.93 -1.43 1.36
C PRO A 72 -9.31 -0.97 0.88
N GLY A 73 -10.32 -1.84 1.00
CA GLY A 73 -11.69 -1.58 0.54
C GLY A 73 -12.21 -2.58 -0.48
N ASP A 74 -11.34 -3.37 -1.11
CA ASP A 74 -11.76 -4.45 -1.99
C ASP A 74 -12.42 -5.58 -1.17
N PHE A 75 -13.52 -6.14 -1.70
CA PHE A 75 -14.16 -7.30 -1.11
C PHE A 75 -13.69 -8.58 -1.80
N LEU A 76 -13.07 -9.49 -1.06
CA LEU A 76 -12.61 -10.77 -1.59
C LEU A 76 -13.77 -11.79 -1.59
N LEU A 77 -14.14 -12.25 -2.78
CA LEU A 77 -14.95 -13.43 -3.00
C LEU A 77 -14.04 -14.66 -3.06
N SER A 78 -14.01 -15.40 -1.95
CA SER A 78 -13.34 -16.70 -1.89
C SER A 78 -14.07 -17.72 -2.77
N ARG A 79 -13.33 -18.52 -3.53
CA ARG A 79 -13.90 -19.55 -4.39
C ARG A 79 -14.71 -20.56 -3.58
N GLY A 80 -15.95 -20.81 -4.02
CA GLY A 80 -16.89 -21.75 -3.42
C GLY A 80 -17.71 -21.17 -2.26
N GLU A 81 -17.37 -19.98 -1.76
CA GLU A 81 -18.16 -19.31 -0.73
C GLU A 81 -19.27 -18.47 -1.35
N VAL A 82 -20.44 -18.47 -0.69
CA VAL A 82 -21.59 -17.68 -1.09
C VAL A 82 -21.71 -16.48 -0.17
N TYR A 83 -21.84 -15.31 -0.76
CA TYR A 83 -22.03 -14.05 -0.06
C TYR A 83 -23.38 -13.47 -0.44
N VAL A 84 -24.10 -12.96 0.55
CA VAL A 84 -25.37 -12.26 0.36
C VAL A 84 -25.12 -10.77 0.46
N ALA A 85 -25.57 -10.02 -0.54
CA ALA A 85 -25.51 -8.57 -0.50
C ALA A 85 -26.62 -8.02 0.41
N ASP A 86 -26.23 -7.30 1.45
CA ASP A 86 -27.13 -6.69 2.42
C ASP A 86 -26.51 -5.37 2.89
N ARG A 87 -27.31 -4.31 3.01
CA ARG A 87 -26.86 -3.00 3.52
C ARG A 87 -26.29 -3.07 4.93
N LYS A 88 -26.67 -4.10 5.70
CA LYS A 88 -26.14 -4.38 7.05
C LYS A 88 -25.15 -5.55 7.07
N GLY A 89 -24.92 -6.18 5.92
CA GLY A 89 -24.08 -7.35 5.77
C GLY A 89 -22.61 -7.04 5.51
N LYS A 90 -21.84 -8.09 5.21
CA LYS A 90 -20.43 -7.99 4.86
C LYS A 90 -20.23 -7.45 3.44
N LEU A 91 -21.10 -7.85 2.52
CA LEU A 91 -21.13 -7.38 1.15
C LEU A 91 -22.27 -6.36 1.02
N LEU A 92 -21.95 -5.14 0.61
CA LEU A 92 -22.96 -4.12 0.37
C LEU A 92 -23.55 -4.30 -1.03
N PRO A 93 -24.82 -3.93 -1.25
CA PRO A 93 -25.37 -3.87 -2.60
C PRO A 93 -24.78 -2.66 -3.34
N GLY A 94 -24.55 -2.80 -4.65
CA GLY A 94 -23.93 -1.75 -5.45
C GLY A 94 -23.39 -2.24 -6.79
N VAL A 95 -22.67 -1.33 -7.47
CA VAL A 95 -21.94 -1.63 -8.69
C VAL A 95 -20.49 -1.89 -8.33
N TYR A 96 -19.97 -3.03 -8.76
CA TYR A 96 -18.61 -3.46 -8.52
C TYR A 96 -17.90 -3.73 -9.83
N THR A 97 -16.59 -3.56 -9.82
CA THR A 97 -15.68 -4.07 -10.84
C THR A 97 -15.13 -5.40 -10.37
N VAL A 98 -15.28 -6.45 -11.17
CA VAL A 98 -14.77 -7.79 -10.86
C VAL A 98 -13.35 -7.95 -11.37
N LEU A 99 -12.44 -8.26 -10.46
CA LEU A 99 -11.02 -8.44 -10.75
C LEU A 99 -10.60 -9.84 -10.33
N SER A 100 -9.86 -10.55 -11.18
CA SER A 100 -9.21 -11.80 -10.78
C SER A 100 -8.20 -11.54 -9.67
N ALA A 101 -8.31 -12.26 -8.55
CA ALA A 101 -7.41 -12.08 -7.41
C ALA A 101 -5.99 -12.61 -7.71
N ASP A 102 -5.89 -13.65 -8.55
CA ASP A 102 -4.61 -14.27 -8.90
C ASP A 102 -3.87 -13.50 -10.01
N GLY A 103 -4.50 -12.45 -10.58
CA GLY A 103 -3.88 -11.56 -11.56
C GLY A 103 -3.48 -12.22 -12.88
N ASN A 104 -3.81 -13.48 -13.12
CA ASN A 104 -3.43 -14.19 -14.34
C ASN A 104 -4.66 -14.65 -15.16
N ASP A 105 -5.77 -14.93 -14.47
CA ASP A 105 -7.01 -15.37 -15.12
C ASP A 105 -7.80 -14.19 -15.69
N ARG A 106 -7.79 -14.05 -17.02
CA ARG A 106 -8.61 -13.05 -17.72
C ARG A 106 -10.10 -13.35 -17.68
N ASN A 107 -10.48 -14.63 -17.57
CA ASN A 107 -11.87 -15.07 -17.57
C ASN A 107 -12.13 -15.94 -16.33
N PHE A 108 -13.22 -15.68 -15.63
CA PHE A 108 -13.63 -16.44 -14.47
C PHE A 108 -15.15 -16.51 -14.35
N LYS A 109 -15.64 -17.51 -13.62
CA LYS A 109 -17.05 -17.76 -13.44
C LYS A 109 -17.51 -17.28 -12.08
N LEU A 110 -18.60 -16.52 -12.07
CA LEU A 110 -19.32 -16.12 -10.87
C LEU A 110 -20.73 -16.69 -10.93
N ARG A 111 -21.22 -17.17 -9.79
CA ARG A 111 -22.64 -17.44 -9.59
C ARG A 111 -23.28 -16.19 -9.04
N VAL A 112 -24.30 -15.68 -9.72
CA VAL A 112 -25.04 -14.47 -9.34
C VAL A 112 -26.52 -14.78 -9.48
N GLY A 113 -27.28 -14.66 -8.40
CA GLY A 113 -28.72 -14.98 -8.41
C GLY A 113 -29.01 -16.42 -8.85
N GLY A 114 -28.19 -17.38 -8.41
CA GLY A 114 -28.34 -18.80 -8.75
C GLY A 114 -27.79 -19.23 -10.13
N LEU A 115 -27.45 -18.29 -11.02
CA LEU A 115 -26.93 -18.59 -12.35
C LEU A 115 -25.42 -18.40 -12.41
N VAL A 116 -24.71 -19.36 -13.03
CA VAL A 116 -23.27 -19.24 -13.28
C VAL A 116 -23.06 -18.50 -14.59
N LYS A 117 -22.43 -17.33 -14.53
CA LYS A 117 -22.07 -16.50 -15.66
C LYS A 117 -20.55 -16.38 -15.78
N ASN A 118 -20.06 -16.19 -16.99
CA ASN A 118 -18.66 -15.92 -17.25
C ASN A 118 -18.43 -14.41 -17.23
N PHE A 119 -17.35 -13.98 -16.58
CA PHE A 119 -16.94 -12.61 -16.45
C PHE A 119 -15.48 -12.45 -16.87
N SER A 120 -15.16 -11.29 -17.43
CA SER A 120 -13.79 -10.91 -17.74
C SER A 120 -13.20 -10.04 -16.61
N HIS A 121 -11.88 -10.06 -16.50
CA HIS A 121 -11.16 -9.13 -15.62
C HIS A 121 -11.50 -7.68 -15.98
N GLY A 122 -11.85 -6.87 -14.97
CA GLY A 122 -12.21 -5.46 -15.15
C GLY A 122 -13.66 -5.21 -15.57
N GLU A 123 -14.46 -6.27 -15.72
CA GLU A 123 -15.88 -6.14 -16.06
C GLU A 123 -16.68 -5.60 -14.87
N LYS A 124 -17.80 -4.92 -15.15
CA LYS A 124 -18.69 -4.40 -14.10
C LYS A 124 -19.84 -5.35 -13.84
N ILE A 125 -20.20 -5.49 -12.58
CA ILE A 125 -21.37 -6.23 -12.11
C ILE A 125 -22.21 -5.34 -11.20
N VAL A 126 -23.52 -5.51 -11.26
CA VAL A 126 -24.45 -4.90 -10.31
C VAL A 126 -24.95 -6.01 -9.39
N VAL A 127 -24.83 -5.78 -8.08
CA VAL A 127 -25.31 -6.69 -7.05
C VAL A 127 -26.40 -5.98 -6.27
N GLY A 128 -27.63 -6.49 -6.37
CA GLY A 128 -28.80 -5.98 -5.66
C GLY A 128 -28.83 -6.39 -4.20
N GLU A 129 -29.69 -5.75 -3.42
CA GLU A 129 -29.96 -6.15 -2.03
C GLU A 129 -30.70 -7.49 -2.01
N GLY A 130 -30.17 -8.45 -1.25
CA GLY A 130 -30.64 -9.84 -1.20
C GLY A 130 -30.02 -10.76 -2.25
N ASP A 131 -29.21 -10.25 -3.17
CA ASP A 131 -28.58 -11.09 -4.18
C ASP A 131 -27.47 -11.97 -3.58
N GLU A 132 -27.44 -13.22 -4.03
CA GLU A 132 -26.37 -14.15 -3.73
C GLU A 132 -25.30 -14.09 -4.83
N ILE A 133 -24.05 -13.91 -4.42
CA ILE A 133 -22.87 -13.97 -5.28
C ILE A 133 -21.84 -14.97 -4.76
N SER A 134 -21.23 -15.72 -5.66
CA SER A 134 -20.19 -16.69 -5.32
C SER A 134 -19.16 -16.82 -6.42
N ALA A 135 -17.90 -16.87 -6.05
CA ALA A 135 -16.79 -17.19 -6.95
C ALA A 135 -16.76 -18.69 -7.27
N VAL A 136 -16.82 -19.07 -8.55
CA VAL A 136 -16.92 -20.49 -8.94
C VAL A 136 -15.58 -21.06 -9.39
N SER A 137 -14.86 -20.37 -10.27
CA SER A 137 -13.63 -20.91 -10.86
C SER A 137 -12.34 -20.41 -10.21
N ALA A 138 -12.32 -19.15 -9.74
CA ALA A 138 -11.15 -18.48 -9.18
C ALA A 138 -11.57 -17.53 -8.06
N ASN A 139 -10.62 -17.09 -7.23
CA ASN A 139 -10.87 -16.03 -6.26
C ASN A 139 -11.04 -14.69 -7.00
N VAL A 140 -12.00 -13.87 -6.56
CA VAL A 140 -12.36 -12.63 -7.26
C VAL A 140 -12.41 -11.48 -6.27
N LEU A 141 -11.90 -10.32 -6.64
CA LEU A 141 -12.03 -9.07 -5.90
C LEU A 141 -13.17 -8.24 -6.50
N LEU A 142 -14.03 -7.73 -5.64
CA LEU A 142 -15.02 -6.72 -5.97
C LEU A 142 -14.51 -5.35 -5.53
N ARG A 143 -14.51 -4.39 -6.46
CA ARG A 143 -14.08 -3.01 -6.23
C ARG A 143 -15.16 -2.00 -6.61
#